data_AF-A0A1Q5HM93-F1
#
_entry.id   AF-A0A1Q5HM93-F1
#
_cell.length_a   1.000
_cell.length_b   1.000
_cell.length_c   1.000
_cell.angle_alpha   90.00
_cell.angle_beta   90.00
_cell.angle_gamma   90.00
#
_symmetry.space_group_name_H-M   'P 1'
#
loop_
_entity.id
_entity.type
_entity.pdbx_description
1 polymer ?
#
loop_
_entity_poly.entity_id
_entity_poly.type
_entity_poly.pdbx_seq_one_letter_code
_entity_poly.pdbx_strand_id
1 'polypeptide(L)'
;MPPYPGLLRIAPLQGETTSSLICRIASRYGLEAKGLRSYWQWLNQQPKHEGGACRADAEVVLNAAGRRLLASLCGIGEDVAARALPSWGQQDAKLPAGRDGVPAAVWRIGGVVVGPVAFGCGLCTAQRTGTAVRAVRYAPRWERVCVRHGRWLLSMLPQ
;
A
#
# COMPACT_ATOMS: atom_id res chain seq x y z
N MET A 1 12.57 6.01 -18.91
CA MET A 1 12.29 7.35 -18.37
C MET A 1 12.31 7.24 -16.85
N PRO A 2 13.27 7.86 -16.13
CA PRO A 2 13.23 7.86 -14.67
C PRO A 2 11.94 8.56 -14.22
N PRO A 3 11.27 8.08 -13.15
CA PRO A 3 10.07 8.71 -12.64
C PRO A 3 10.40 10.14 -12.18
N TYR A 4 9.68 11.13 -12.70
CA TYR A 4 9.76 12.48 -12.17
C TYR A 4 9.41 12.46 -10.68
N PRO A 5 10.10 13.26 -9.83
CA PRO A 5 9.70 13.42 -8.44
C PRO A 5 8.23 13.81 -8.35
N GLY A 6 7.52 13.17 -7.42
CA GLY A 6 6.09 13.37 -7.23
C GLY A 6 5.76 14.83 -6.96
N LEU A 7 4.90 15.41 -7.80
CA LEU A 7 4.42 16.79 -7.64
C LEU A 7 3.61 17.01 -6.36
N LEU A 8 3.07 15.94 -5.76
CA LEU A 8 2.23 16.00 -4.57
C LEU A 8 2.92 15.25 -3.43
N ARG A 9 2.95 15.88 -2.25
CA ARG A 9 3.39 15.20 -1.03
C ARG A 9 2.28 14.28 -0.52
N ILE A 10 2.49 12.97 -0.62
CA ILE A 10 1.55 11.93 -0.18
C ILE A 10 2.21 11.12 0.93
N ALA A 11 1.89 11.45 2.18
CA ALA A 11 2.43 10.72 3.32
C ALA A 11 1.69 9.38 3.56
N PRO A 12 2.41 8.29 3.84
CA PRO A 12 1.81 7.06 4.35
C PRO A 12 1.14 7.29 5.70
N LEU A 13 0.05 6.57 5.95
CA LEU A 13 -0.50 6.44 7.29
C LEU A 13 0.37 5.47 8.09
N GLN A 14 0.46 5.69 9.40
CA GLN A 14 1.20 4.79 10.29
C GLN A 14 0.63 3.37 10.22
N GLY A 15 1.48 2.36 9.99
CA GLY A 15 1.06 0.96 9.84
C GLY A 15 0.33 0.65 8.54
N GLU A 16 0.32 1.54 7.55
CA GLU A 16 -0.34 1.31 6.27
C GLU A 16 0.36 0.22 5.45
N THR A 17 -0.40 -0.54 4.67
CA THR A 17 0.16 -1.49 3.70
C THR A 17 0.70 -0.76 2.48
N THR A 18 1.75 -1.29 1.87
CA THR A 18 2.32 -0.73 0.64
C THR A 18 1.28 -0.72 -0.49
N SER A 19 0.46 -1.77 -0.59
CA SER A 19 -0.67 -1.81 -1.54
C SER A 19 -1.68 -0.68 -1.32
N SER A 20 -2.03 -0.38 -0.06
CA SER A 20 -2.97 0.71 0.28
C SER A 20 -2.43 2.08 -0.15
N LEU A 21 -1.14 2.31 0.12
CA LEU A 21 -0.48 3.55 -0.28
C LEU A 21 -0.50 3.74 -1.81
N ILE A 22 -0.18 2.69 -2.58
CA ILE A 22 -0.25 2.72 -4.06
C ILE A 22 -1.64 3.12 -4.53
N CYS A 23 -2.71 2.53 -3.97
CA CYS A 23 -4.09 2.90 -4.32
C CYS A 23 -4.40 4.37 -4.01
N ARG A 24 -3.91 4.88 -2.87
CA ARG A 24 -4.10 6.29 -2.49
C ARG A 24 -3.32 7.25 -3.37
N ILE A 25 -2.09 6.91 -3.76
CA ILE A 25 -1.31 7.68 -4.73
C ILE A 25 -2.09 7.77 -6.04
N ALA A 26 -2.56 6.63 -6.57
CA ALA A 26 -3.30 6.59 -7.82
C ALA A 26 -4.53 7.51 -7.75
N SER A 27 -5.35 7.39 -6.71
CA SER A 27 -6.50 8.26 -6.49
C SER A 27 -6.13 9.75 -6.40
N ARG A 28 -5.02 10.08 -5.74
CA ARG A 28 -4.57 11.46 -5.58
C ARG A 28 -4.07 12.08 -6.89
N TYR A 29 -3.53 11.27 -7.80
CA TYR A 29 -3.13 11.66 -9.15
C TYR A 29 -4.26 11.54 -10.18
N GLY A 30 -5.47 11.14 -9.79
CA GLY A 30 -6.58 10.91 -10.72
C GLY A 30 -6.37 9.69 -11.64
N LEU A 31 -5.49 8.77 -11.26
CA LEU A 31 -5.16 7.56 -12.01
C LEU A 31 -5.87 6.34 -11.45
N GLU A 32 -6.10 5.35 -12.32
CA GLU A 32 -6.44 4.01 -11.86
C GLU A 32 -5.23 3.34 -11.20
N ALA A 33 -5.47 2.54 -10.16
CA ALA A 33 -4.41 1.79 -9.49
C ALA A 33 -3.67 0.82 -10.44
N LYS A 34 -4.33 0.31 -11.49
CA LYS A 34 -3.64 -0.49 -12.52
C LYS A 34 -2.64 0.35 -13.31
N GLY A 35 -3.00 1.59 -13.65
CA GLY A 35 -2.10 2.54 -14.33
C GLY A 35 -0.85 2.81 -13.51
N LEU A 36 -1.01 3.15 -12.23
CA LEU A 36 0.14 3.37 -11.34
C LEU A 36 0.98 2.09 -11.15
N ARG A 37 0.36 0.92 -11.03
CA ARG A 37 1.10 -0.34 -10.87
C ARG A 37 1.97 -0.70 -12.09
N SER A 38 1.72 -0.13 -13.26
CA SER A 38 2.51 -0.40 -14.46
C SER A 38 3.98 0.09 -14.37
N TYR A 39 4.30 0.96 -13.41
CA TYR A 39 5.67 1.41 -13.16
C TYR A 39 6.59 0.35 -12.52
N TRP A 40 6.04 -0.80 -12.10
CA TRP A 40 6.82 -1.92 -11.57
C TRP A 40 6.74 -3.15 -12.48
N GLN A 41 7.84 -3.89 -12.55
CA GLN A 41 7.86 -5.24 -13.08
C GLN A 41 7.25 -6.20 -12.04
N TRP A 42 6.14 -6.86 -12.40
CA TRP A 42 5.45 -7.80 -11.51
C TRP A 42 5.92 -9.23 -11.72
N LEU A 43 6.29 -9.90 -10.63
CA LEU A 43 6.81 -11.28 -10.66
C LEU A 43 5.73 -12.34 -10.38
N ASN A 44 4.52 -11.92 -10.05
CA ASN A 44 3.34 -12.78 -9.89
C ASN A 44 2.06 -11.95 -10.03
N GLN A 45 0.92 -12.66 -10.02
CA GLN A 45 -0.40 -12.06 -10.08
C GLN A 45 -0.93 -11.72 -8.67
N GLN A 46 -1.82 -10.74 -8.61
CA GLN A 46 -2.49 -10.35 -7.36
C GLN A 46 -3.33 -11.50 -6.81
N PRO A 47 -3.18 -11.87 -5.52
CA PRO A 47 -4.01 -12.85 -4.86
C PRO A 47 -5.49 -12.52 -4.95
N LYS A 48 -6.30 -13.53 -5.27
CA LYS A 48 -7.75 -13.45 -5.38
C LYS A 48 -8.40 -14.43 -4.40
N HIS A 49 -9.63 -14.15 -4.01
CA HIS A 49 -10.52 -15.13 -3.38
C HIS A 49 -10.94 -16.17 -4.42
N GLU A 50 -11.49 -17.31 -3.97
CA GLU A 50 -12.00 -18.37 -4.86
C GLU A 50 -13.05 -17.83 -5.85
N GLY A 51 -13.85 -16.85 -5.44
CA GLY A 51 -14.80 -16.14 -6.31
C GLY A 51 -14.17 -15.09 -7.25
N GLY A 52 -12.84 -15.05 -7.39
CA GLY A 52 -12.13 -14.17 -8.33
C GLY A 52 -11.94 -12.72 -7.89
N ALA A 53 -12.59 -12.27 -6.81
CA ALA A 53 -12.40 -10.94 -6.25
C ALA A 53 -11.00 -10.75 -5.67
N CYS A 54 -10.39 -9.57 -5.88
CA CYS A 54 -9.08 -9.25 -5.29
C CYS A 54 -9.15 -9.29 -3.76
N ARG A 55 -8.13 -9.88 -3.13
CA ARG A 55 -8.08 -9.92 -1.67
C ARG A 55 -7.74 -8.55 -1.09
N ALA A 56 -8.51 -8.10 -0.10
CA ALA A 56 -8.23 -6.87 0.63
C ALA A 56 -6.95 -6.96 1.47
N ASP A 57 -6.52 -8.17 1.83
CA ASP A 57 -5.28 -8.43 2.56
C ASP A 57 -4.07 -8.68 1.64
N ALA A 58 -4.21 -8.44 0.33
CA ALA A 58 -3.07 -8.48 -0.58
C ALA A 58 -2.10 -7.33 -0.26
N GLU A 59 -0.83 -7.68 -0.12
CA GLU A 59 0.27 -6.74 0.12
C GLU A 59 1.27 -6.79 -1.04
N VAL A 60 1.90 -5.65 -1.28
CA VAL A 60 3.01 -5.50 -2.22
C VAL A 60 4.32 -5.45 -1.47
N VAL A 61 5.26 -6.33 -1.84
CA VAL A 61 6.67 -6.25 -1.42
C VAL A 61 7.49 -5.74 -2.61
N LEU A 62 8.37 -4.78 -2.34
CA LEU A 62 9.14 -4.06 -3.35
C LEU A 62 10.63 -4.32 -3.18
N ASN A 63 11.36 -4.44 -4.29
CA ASN A 63 12.82 -4.37 -4.25
C ASN A 63 13.29 -2.94 -3.96
N ALA A 64 14.60 -2.75 -3.76
CA ALA A 64 15.15 -1.44 -3.40
C ALA A 64 14.82 -0.34 -4.44
N ALA A 65 14.89 -0.66 -5.73
CA ALA A 65 14.52 0.27 -6.80
C ALA A 65 13.02 0.62 -6.78
N GLY A 66 12.17 -0.37 -6.54
CA GLY A 66 10.72 -0.19 -6.41
C GLY A 66 10.33 0.71 -5.25
N ARG A 67 11.05 0.61 -4.12
CA ARG A 67 10.87 1.49 -2.96
C ARG A 67 11.28 2.93 -3.24
N ARG A 68 12.42 3.14 -3.90
CA ARG A 68 12.85 4.49 -4.32
C ARG A 68 11.84 5.13 -5.27
N LEU A 69 11.35 4.36 -6.25
CA LEU A 69 10.26 4.80 -7.12
C LEU A 69 9.02 5.19 -6.32
N LEU A 70 8.59 4.36 -5.36
CA LEU A 70 7.42 4.66 -4.53
C LEU A 70 7.61 5.92 -3.69
N ALA A 71 8.76 6.08 -3.04
CA ALA A 71 9.11 7.28 -2.26
C ALA A 71 9.12 8.55 -3.15
N SER A 72 9.69 8.43 -4.35
CA SER A 72 9.68 9.50 -5.36
C SER A 72 8.26 9.88 -5.76
N LEU A 73 7.40 8.92 -6.10
CA LEU A 73 5.99 9.16 -6.45
C LEU A 73 5.19 9.83 -5.31
N CYS A 74 5.57 9.56 -4.06
CA CYS A 74 4.99 10.20 -2.88
C CYS A 74 5.56 11.60 -2.58
N GLY A 75 6.67 12.00 -3.21
CA GLY A 75 7.42 13.20 -2.85
C GLY A 75 7.93 13.17 -1.40
N ILE A 76 8.36 11.99 -0.91
CA ILE A 76 8.88 11.80 0.46
C ILE A 76 10.25 11.09 0.45
N GLY A 77 11.00 11.22 1.55
CA GLY A 77 12.20 10.42 1.79
C GLY A 77 11.88 8.96 2.13
N GLU A 78 12.80 8.05 1.81
CA GLU A 78 12.66 6.62 2.15
C GLU A 78 12.59 6.39 3.66
N ASP A 79 13.17 7.27 4.48
CA ASP A 79 13.12 7.23 5.95
C ASP A 79 11.69 7.45 6.47
N VAL A 80 10.92 8.34 5.83
CA VAL A 80 9.51 8.59 6.16
C VAL A 80 8.69 7.35 5.87
N ALA A 81 8.94 6.72 4.73
CA ALA A 81 8.28 5.47 4.35
C ALA A 81 8.66 4.33 5.30
N ALA A 82 9.94 4.17 5.63
CA ALA A 82 10.43 3.15 6.55
C ALA A 82 9.84 3.26 7.96
N ARG A 83 9.62 4.49 8.46
CA ARG A 83 8.98 4.71 9.76
C ARG A 83 7.49 4.38 9.77
N ALA A 84 6.80 4.48 8.63
CA ALA A 84 5.35 4.40 8.57
C ALA A 84 4.83 3.07 7.99
N LEU A 85 5.57 2.44 7.08
CA LEU A 85 5.17 1.25 6.34
C LEU A 85 5.90 0.02 6.92
N PRO A 86 5.20 -0.88 7.63
CA PRO A 86 5.83 -2.03 8.25
C PRO A 86 6.50 -2.99 7.25
N SER A 87 6.01 -3.03 6.00
CA SER A 87 6.55 -3.89 4.94
C SER A 87 7.73 -3.28 4.17
N TRP A 88 8.14 -2.03 4.45
CA TRP A 88 9.14 -1.31 3.65
C TRP A 88 10.50 -2.02 3.57
N GLY A 89 11.00 -2.56 4.67
CA GLY A 89 12.30 -3.26 4.70
C GLY A 89 12.23 -4.72 4.25
N GLN A 90 11.03 -5.26 4.03
CA GLN A 90 10.85 -6.69 3.79
C GLN A 90 11.43 -7.09 2.44
N GLN A 91 12.16 -8.19 2.45
CA GLN A 91 12.72 -8.79 1.25
C GLN A 91 11.86 -9.99 0.84
N ASP A 92 11.96 -10.36 -0.42
CA ASP A 92 11.30 -11.55 -0.92
C ASP A 92 12.24 -12.30 -1.84
N ALA A 93 12.31 -13.62 -1.70
CA ALA A 93 13.22 -14.48 -2.48
C ALA A 93 12.98 -14.39 -4.00
N LYS A 94 11.79 -13.99 -4.45
CA LYS A 94 11.51 -13.80 -5.88
C LYS A 94 12.09 -12.49 -6.41
N LEU A 95 12.28 -11.49 -5.54
CA LEU A 95 12.74 -10.18 -5.96
C LEU A 95 14.27 -10.18 -6.17
N PRO A 96 14.76 -9.56 -7.25
CA PRO A 96 16.20 -9.43 -7.46
C PRO A 96 16.82 -8.57 -6.36
N ALA A 97 17.99 -8.99 -5.89
CA ALA A 97 18.81 -8.25 -4.94
C ALA A 97 19.56 -7.09 -5.63
N GLY A 98 19.94 -6.08 -4.84
CA GLY A 98 20.74 -4.95 -5.31
C GLY A 98 19.97 -3.64 -5.43
N ARG A 99 20.71 -2.53 -5.36
CA ARG A 99 20.12 -1.19 -5.44
C ARG A 99 19.79 -0.80 -6.88
N ASP A 100 20.64 -1.09 -7.86
CA ASP A 100 20.55 -0.47 -9.21
C ASP A 100 19.75 -1.28 -10.24
N GLY A 101 18.73 -2.01 -9.78
CA GLY A 101 17.88 -2.83 -10.63
C GLY A 101 16.63 -2.13 -11.17
N VAL A 102 15.90 -2.82 -12.04
CA VAL A 102 14.56 -2.43 -12.48
C VAL A 102 13.60 -2.42 -11.28
N PRO A 103 12.74 -1.40 -11.11
CA PRO A 103 11.69 -1.41 -10.10
C PRO A 103 10.82 -2.66 -10.23
N ALA A 104 10.86 -3.54 -9.22
CA ALA A 104 10.15 -4.81 -9.24
C ALA A 104 9.27 -4.95 -7.99
N ALA A 105 8.17 -5.66 -8.17
CA ALA A 105 7.15 -5.88 -7.17
C ALA A 105 6.65 -7.32 -7.18
N VAL A 106 6.30 -7.81 -6.00
CA VAL A 106 5.66 -9.11 -5.83
C VAL A 106 4.49 -8.99 -4.88
N TRP A 107 3.40 -9.66 -5.21
CA TRP A 107 2.25 -9.78 -4.33
C TRP A 107 2.44 -10.87 -3.28
N ARG A 108 2.03 -10.56 -2.06
CA ARG A 108 1.92 -11.48 -0.92
C ARG A 108 0.59 -11.27 -0.21
N ILE A 109 0.31 -12.13 0.77
CA ILE A 109 -0.78 -11.92 1.73
C ILE A 109 -0.16 -11.21 2.92
N GLY A 110 -0.73 -10.08 3.36
CA GLY A 110 -0.17 -9.25 4.45
C GLY A 110 0.11 -10.04 5.73
N GLY A 111 -0.74 -11.02 6.04
CA GLY A 111 -0.55 -11.95 7.16
C GLY A 111 0.76 -12.74 7.15
N VAL A 112 1.34 -12.97 5.96
CA VAL A 112 2.63 -13.66 5.78
C VAL A 112 3.80 -12.66 5.77
N VAL A 113 3.55 -11.38 5.46
CA VAL A 113 4.60 -10.35 5.35
C VAL A 113 4.93 -9.73 6.70
N VAL A 114 3.92 -9.24 7.42
CA VAL A 114 4.10 -8.58 8.73
C VAL A 114 3.08 -9.08 9.74
N GLY A 115 1.83 -9.30 9.33
CA GLY A 115 0.77 -9.72 10.24
C GLY A 115 -0.63 -9.40 9.72
N PRO A 116 -1.66 -9.62 10.54
CA PRO A 116 -3.04 -9.35 10.15
C PRO A 116 -3.24 -7.91 9.71
N VAL A 117 -4.14 -7.71 8.76
CA VAL A 117 -4.51 -6.39 8.25
C VAL A 117 -6.00 -6.14 8.40
N ALA A 118 -6.37 -4.88 8.53
CA ALA A 118 -7.75 -4.41 8.59
C ALA A 118 -7.89 -3.10 7.81
N PHE A 119 -9.13 -2.78 7.44
CA PHE A 119 -9.40 -1.45 6.89
C PHE A 119 -9.18 -0.38 7.95
N GLY A 120 -8.61 0.74 7.56
CA GLY A 120 -8.66 1.96 8.33
C GLY A 120 -10.05 2.59 8.29
N CYS A 121 -10.35 3.45 9.26
CA CYS A 121 -11.59 4.22 9.23
C CYS A 121 -11.58 5.17 8.01
N GLY A 122 -12.62 5.10 7.18
CA GLY A 122 -12.77 5.97 6.02
C GLY A 122 -12.80 7.46 6.41
N LEU A 123 -13.48 7.81 7.50
CA LEU A 123 -13.52 9.19 8.02
C LEU A 123 -12.15 9.66 8.52
N CYS A 124 -11.41 8.83 9.25
CA CYS A 124 -10.04 9.17 9.66
C CYS A 124 -9.12 9.35 8.47
N THR A 125 -9.29 8.52 7.44
CA THR A 125 -8.46 8.58 6.23
C THR A 125 -8.76 9.88 5.48
N ALA A 126 -10.03 10.15 5.18
CA ALA A 126 -10.47 11.39 4.55
C ALA A 126 -9.98 12.63 5.31
N GLN A 127 -10.11 12.66 6.63
CA GLN A 127 -9.63 13.77 7.45
C GLN A 127 -8.12 14.00 7.33
N ARG A 128 -7.32 12.94 7.20
CA ARG A 128 -5.85 13.02 7.16
C ARG A 128 -5.29 13.23 5.76
N THR A 129 -6.00 12.79 4.74
CA THR A 129 -5.45 12.67 3.37
C THR A 129 -6.24 13.48 2.35
N GLY A 130 -7.41 14.00 2.73
CA GLY A 130 -8.34 14.68 1.84
C GLY A 130 -8.98 13.74 0.80
N THR A 131 -8.87 12.41 0.97
CA THR A 131 -9.42 11.42 0.03
C THR A 131 -10.24 10.36 0.75
N ALA A 132 -11.40 10.00 0.19
CA ALA A 132 -12.30 9.01 0.78
C ALA A 132 -11.85 7.54 0.55
N VAL A 133 -10.68 7.32 -0.03
CA VAL A 133 -10.13 5.98 -0.27
C VAL A 133 -9.85 5.31 1.07
N ARG A 134 -10.44 4.14 1.29
CA ARG A 134 -10.16 3.35 2.50
C ARG A 134 -8.71 2.90 2.48
N ALA A 135 -7.99 3.21 3.56
CA ALA A 135 -6.67 2.65 3.78
C ALA A 135 -6.77 1.20 4.28
N VAL A 136 -5.76 0.38 4.01
CA VAL A 136 -5.55 -0.92 4.66
C VAL A 136 -4.30 -0.80 5.52
N ARG A 137 -4.39 -1.25 6.77
CA ARG A 137 -3.32 -1.13 7.76
C ARG A 137 -3.07 -2.47 8.43
N TYR A 138 -1.82 -2.72 8.82
CA TYR A 138 -1.49 -3.78 9.75
C TYR A 138 -2.12 -3.46 11.10
N ALA A 139 -3.02 -4.34 11.53
CA ALA A 139 -3.75 -4.22 12.77
C ALA A 139 -4.19 -5.61 13.23
N PRO A 140 -4.03 -5.93 14.52
CA PRO A 140 -4.46 -7.22 15.02
C PRO A 140 -5.99 -7.38 14.88
N ARG A 141 -6.45 -8.63 14.89
CA ARG A 141 -7.87 -8.94 14.59
C ARG A 141 -8.86 -8.32 15.57
N TRP A 142 -8.44 -7.93 16.78
CA TRP A 142 -9.28 -7.29 17.78
C TRP A 142 -9.37 -5.76 17.62
N GLU A 143 -8.45 -5.12 16.88
CA GLU A 143 -8.50 -3.68 16.59
C GLU A 143 -9.38 -3.38 15.37
N ARG A 144 -10.66 -3.74 15.49
CA ARG A 144 -11.65 -3.56 14.41
C ARG A 144 -12.64 -2.43 14.67
N VAL A 145 -12.42 -1.61 15.69
CA VAL A 145 -13.28 -0.45 15.97
C VAL A 145 -12.44 0.80 15.94
N CYS A 146 -12.89 1.78 15.16
CA CYS A 146 -12.36 3.13 15.24
C CYS A 146 -12.94 3.83 16.47
N VAL A 147 -12.14 3.95 17.53
CA VAL A 147 -12.55 4.61 18.79
C VAL A 147 -12.99 6.08 18.57
N ARG A 148 -12.35 6.79 17.64
CA ARG A 148 -12.67 8.20 17.36
C ARG A 148 -14.04 8.40 16.73
N HIS A 149 -14.52 7.43 15.96
CA HIS A 149 -15.79 7.54 15.22
C HIS A 149 -16.82 6.49 15.63
N GLY A 150 -16.51 5.62 16.60
CA GLY A 150 -17.40 4.54 17.06
C GLY A 150 -17.81 3.55 15.97
N ARG A 151 -16.98 3.35 14.93
CA ARG A 151 -17.35 2.51 13.77
C ARG A 151 -16.51 1.25 13.66
N TRP A 152 -17.17 0.15 13.34
CA TRP A 152 -16.52 -1.08 12.92
C TRP A 152 -15.78 -0.88 11.59
N LEU A 153 -14.58 -1.45 11.51
CA LEU A 153 -13.66 -1.43 10.38
C LEU A 153 -13.84 -2.65 9.46
N LEU A 154 -14.99 -3.31 9.58
CA LEU A 154 -15.36 -4.44 8.74
C LEU A 154 -15.66 -3.94 7.33
N SER A 155 -15.39 -4.78 6.33
CA SER A 155 -15.75 -4.54 4.93
C SER A 155 -17.26 -4.31 4.83
N MET A 156 -17.71 -3.06 4.91
CA MET A 156 -19.03 -2.71 4.41
C MET A 156 -18.92 -2.81 2.88
N LEU A 157 -19.63 -3.80 2.33
CA LEU A 157 -19.98 -3.97 0.91
C LEU A 157 -20.46 -2.62 0.33
N PRO A 158 -20.32 -2.43 -1.00
CA PRO A 158 -20.78 -1.20 -1.65
C PRO A 158 -22.28 -0.99 -1.38
N GLN A 159 -22.63 0.28 -1.13
CA GLN A 159 -24.00 0.77 -1.23
C GLN A 159 -24.26 1.11 -2.69
#